data_AF-A0A961YMP0-F1
#
_entry.id   AF-A0A961YMP0-F1
#
_cell.length_a   1.000
_cell.length_b   1.000
_cell.length_c   1.000
_cell.angle_alpha   90.00
_cell.angle_beta   90.00
_cell.angle_gamma   90.00
#
_symmetry.space_group_name_H-M   'P 1'
#
loop_
_entity.id
_entity.type
_entity.pdbx_description
1 polymer ?
#
loop_
_entity_poly.entity_id
_entity_poly.type
_entity_poly.pdbx_seq_one_letter_code
_entity_poly.pdbx_strand_id
1 'polypeptide(L)'
;QAAYGPALEMARTLVEGRDYVCHTDERRIDLTAAGRRRVEALAKPLGGPWQATVRREEWVLQALTADKLFHRDEHYIVRDGKVEIVDEYTGRVMADRFWSDGLHQMIEMKEGCEPTGMRVTLARMTYQRFFRRYRRLAGMSGTLSEVAGELWKVYRLRVARIPQNRPSQRRELPGRVVRTDAQKWREIASTTAALAEKGVPVLIGTRSVAASLKASEQLAAIGLDHVVLNAAQDEAEADIVAQAGESGRITVATNMAGRGTDIKLGDPVCALGGLHVIMSDLHDSRRIDRQLAGRCARQGQPGVHLAVLSGEDALLDMDPIGFSRLLVRLGLATGSRRIGRLALRSAQWQAERLHSGMRRALLNSDEIIDHALAFAGKPE
;
A
#
# COMPACT_ATOMS: atom_id res chain seq x y z
N GLN A 1 -25.00 -16.80 0.42
CA GLN A 1 -25.55 -15.52 0.92
C GLN A 1 -26.19 -15.67 2.30
N ALA A 2 -27.12 -16.62 2.53
CA ALA A 2 -27.76 -16.83 3.85
C ALA A 2 -26.79 -17.09 5.03
N ALA A 3 -25.58 -17.59 4.78
CA ALA A 3 -24.56 -17.83 5.82
C ALA A 3 -23.68 -16.61 6.14
N TYR A 4 -23.66 -15.56 5.33
CA TYR A 4 -22.69 -14.46 5.51
C TYR A 4 -23.10 -13.49 6.61
N GLY A 5 -24.40 -13.19 6.73
CA GLY A 5 -24.94 -12.36 7.81
C GLY A 5 -24.61 -12.91 9.19
N PRO A 6 -24.98 -14.17 9.51
CA PRO A 6 -24.64 -14.77 10.79
C PRO A 6 -23.13 -14.87 11.03
N ALA A 7 -22.31 -15.09 9.99
CA ALA A 7 -20.86 -15.12 10.13
C ALA A 7 -20.29 -13.75 10.57
N LEU A 8 -20.76 -12.66 9.96
CA LEU A 8 -20.38 -11.30 10.30
C LEU A 8 -20.83 -10.92 11.72
N GLU A 9 -22.05 -11.30 12.11
CA GLU A 9 -22.53 -11.10 13.47
C GLU A 9 -21.67 -11.85 14.49
N MET A 10 -21.36 -13.12 14.24
CA MET A 10 -20.47 -13.89 15.12
C MET A 10 -19.09 -13.23 15.22
N ALA A 11 -18.49 -12.87 14.09
CA ALA A 11 -17.17 -12.24 14.04
C ALA A 11 -17.10 -10.97 14.91
N ARG A 12 -18.15 -10.14 14.93
CA ARG A 12 -18.25 -8.94 15.78
C ARG A 12 -18.26 -9.27 17.28
N THR A 13 -18.69 -10.46 17.69
CA THR A 13 -18.71 -10.88 19.10
C THR A 13 -17.42 -11.54 19.60
N LEU A 14 -16.52 -11.92 18.68
CA LEU A 14 -15.26 -12.56 19.02
C LEU A 14 -14.23 -11.51 19.44
N VAL A 15 -13.36 -11.88 20.38
CA VAL A 15 -12.37 -10.99 20.98
C VAL A 15 -10.96 -11.43 20.57
N GLU A 16 -10.18 -10.48 20.04
CA GLU A 16 -8.77 -10.70 19.69
C GLU A 16 -7.93 -11.08 20.91
N GLY A 17 -6.97 -11.99 20.72
CA GLY A 17 -6.11 -12.53 21.79
C GLY A 17 -6.76 -13.64 22.62
N ARG A 18 -8.09 -13.66 22.73
CA ARG A 18 -8.84 -14.76 23.37
C ARG A 18 -9.38 -15.75 22.35
N ASP A 19 -10.17 -15.27 21.40
CA ASP A 19 -10.95 -16.11 20.47
C ASP A 19 -10.22 -16.29 19.13
N TYR A 20 -9.45 -15.29 18.69
CA TYR A 20 -8.61 -15.38 17.50
C TYR A 20 -7.32 -14.59 17.68
N VAL A 21 -6.32 -14.89 16.84
CA VAL A 21 -5.07 -14.14 16.74
C VAL A 21 -4.99 -13.55 15.34
N CYS A 22 -4.72 -12.24 15.28
CA CYS A 22 -4.50 -11.55 14.02
C CYS A 22 -3.01 -11.48 13.72
N HIS A 23 -2.61 -11.98 12.55
CA HIS A 23 -1.28 -11.83 12.00
C HIS A 23 -1.35 -10.80 10.86
N THR A 24 -1.40 -9.52 11.22
CA THR A 24 -1.55 -8.39 10.29
C THR A 24 -0.48 -8.41 9.19
N ASP A 25 0.76 -8.71 9.59
CA ASP A 25 1.95 -8.90 8.75
C ASP A 25 1.73 -9.92 7.61
N GLU A 26 1.05 -11.02 7.89
CA GLU A 26 0.81 -12.11 6.95
C GLU A 26 -0.58 -12.05 6.32
N ARG A 27 -1.42 -11.09 6.72
CA ARG A 27 -2.87 -11.03 6.42
C ARG A 27 -3.57 -12.34 6.69
N ARG A 28 -3.30 -12.90 7.87
CA ARG A 28 -3.88 -14.18 8.31
C ARG A 28 -4.52 -14.02 9.67
N ILE A 29 -5.64 -14.69 9.87
CA ILE A 29 -6.30 -14.80 11.16
C ILE A 29 -6.41 -16.28 11.50
N ASP A 30 -6.01 -16.64 12.72
CA ASP A 30 -6.12 -18.00 13.22
C ASP A 30 -7.06 -18.05 14.43
N LEU A 31 -8.02 -18.98 14.43
CA LEU A 31 -8.90 -19.22 15.57
C LEU A 31 -8.14 -19.96 16.68
N THR A 32 -8.26 -19.45 17.92
CA THR A 32 -7.77 -20.16 19.10
C THR A 32 -8.69 -21.33 19.43
N ALA A 33 -8.23 -22.24 20.31
CA ALA A 33 -9.10 -23.31 20.82
C ALA A 33 -10.35 -22.76 21.54
N ALA A 34 -10.25 -21.60 22.20
CA ALA A 34 -11.38 -20.94 22.84
C ALA A 34 -12.35 -20.37 21.79
N GLY A 35 -11.83 -19.72 20.75
CA GLY A 35 -12.64 -19.22 19.63
C GLY A 35 -13.39 -20.31 18.90
N ARG A 36 -12.75 -21.46 18.61
CA ARG A 36 -13.41 -22.60 17.96
C ARG A 36 -14.61 -23.11 18.77
N ARG A 37 -14.47 -23.24 20.09
CA ARG A 37 -15.57 -23.63 20.98
C ARG A 37 -16.70 -22.59 21.01
N ARG A 38 -16.34 -21.30 21.00
CA ARG A 38 -17.33 -20.21 20.97
C ARG A 38 -18.08 -20.17 19.64
N VAL A 39 -17.38 -20.30 18.52
CA VAL A 39 -17.97 -20.40 17.18
C VAL A 39 -18.90 -21.60 17.09
N GLU A 40 -18.50 -22.76 17.61
CA GLU A 40 -19.35 -23.94 17.67
C GLU A 40 -20.63 -23.71 18.47
N ALA A 41 -20.54 -23.08 19.65
CA ALA A 41 -21.70 -22.78 20.48
C ALA A 41 -22.68 -21.81 19.78
N LEU A 42 -22.16 -20.78 19.11
CA LEU A 42 -22.96 -19.80 18.36
C LEU A 42 -23.56 -20.38 17.07
N ALA A 43 -22.87 -21.33 16.43
CA ALA A 43 -23.31 -21.97 15.19
C ALA A 43 -24.35 -23.09 15.42
N LYS A 44 -24.39 -23.68 16.61
CA LYS A 44 -25.31 -24.78 16.96
C LYS A 44 -26.80 -24.50 16.65
N PRO A 45 -27.38 -23.33 16.98
CA PRO A 45 -28.78 -23.02 16.67
C PRO A 45 -29.05 -22.78 15.18
N LEU A 46 -28.05 -22.47 14.35
CA LEU A 46 -28.24 -22.17 12.93
C LEU A 46 -28.46 -23.41 12.06
N GLY A 47 -28.07 -24.60 12.54
CA GLY A 47 -28.31 -25.86 11.86
C GLY A 47 -27.65 -25.99 10.47
N GLY A 48 -27.97 -27.09 9.77
CA GLY A 48 -27.56 -27.29 8.38
C GLY A 48 -26.03 -27.23 8.16
N PRO A 49 -25.54 -26.47 7.16
CA PRO A 49 -24.10 -26.35 6.87
C PRO A 49 -23.24 -25.83 8.03
N TRP A 50 -23.84 -25.16 9.02
CA TRP A 50 -23.14 -24.66 10.21
C TRP A 50 -22.72 -25.75 11.19
N GLN A 51 -23.27 -26.96 11.05
CA GLN A 51 -22.85 -28.12 11.83
C GLN A 51 -21.50 -28.67 11.35
N ALA A 52 -21.12 -28.42 10.10
CA ALA A 52 -19.84 -28.86 9.56
C ALA A 52 -18.72 -27.94 10.06
N THR A 53 -17.78 -28.51 10.85
CA THR A 53 -16.66 -27.79 11.47
C THR A 53 -15.86 -26.97 10.46
N VAL A 54 -15.50 -27.57 9.33
CA VAL A 54 -14.69 -26.90 8.30
C VAL A 54 -15.41 -25.66 7.75
N ARG A 55 -16.69 -25.78 7.40
CA ARG A 55 -17.45 -24.68 6.79
C ARG A 55 -17.75 -23.55 7.78
N ARG A 56 -18.15 -23.87 9.01
CA ARG A 56 -18.43 -22.83 10.02
C ARG A 56 -17.17 -22.03 10.34
N GLU A 57 -16.02 -22.70 10.47
CA GLU A 57 -14.75 -22.04 10.74
C GLU A 57 -14.31 -21.19 9.55
N GLU A 58 -14.44 -21.70 8.31
CA GLU A 58 -14.14 -20.96 7.08
C GLU A 58 -14.96 -19.67 6.97
N TRP A 59 -16.28 -19.73 7.18
CA TRP A 59 -17.12 -18.53 7.11
C TRP A 59 -16.79 -17.50 8.20
N VAL A 60 -16.53 -17.95 9.42
CA VAL A 60 -16.16 -17.03 10.51
C VAL A 60 -14.77 -16.43 10.27
N LEU A 61 -13.82 -17.20 9.77
CA LEU A 61 -12.49 -16.70 9.40
C LEU A 61 -12.57 -15.68 8.27
N GLN A 62 -13.39 -15.92 7.24
CA GLN A 62 -13.61 -14.94 6.16
C GLN A 62 -14.28 -13.68 6.68
N ALA A 63 -15.24 -13.79 7.60
CA ALA A 63 -15.90 -12.65 8.22
C ALA A 63 -14.95 -11.83 9.09
N LEU A 64 -14.11 -12.48 9.89
CA LEU A 64 -13.03 -11.84 10.64
C LEU A 64 -12.02 -11.17 9.71
N THR A 65 -11.68 -11.82 8.59
CA THR A 65 -10.77 -11.27 7.57
C THR A 65 -11.35 -10.00 6.98
N ALA A 66 -12.61 -10.03 6.51
CA ALA A 66 -13.32 -8.86 6.00
C ALA A 66 -13.37 -7.72 7.02
N ASP A 67 -13.59 -8.03 8.29
CA ASP A 67 -13.74 -7.04 9.35
C ASP A 67 -12.40 -6.41 9.77
N LYS A 68 -11.39 -7.25 10.04
CA LYS A 68 -10.14 -6.86 10.70
C LYS A 68 -8.98 -6.57 9.77
N LEU A 69 -8.93 -7.21 8.59
CA LEU A 69 -7.80 -7.06 7.67
C LEU A 69 -8.09 -6.15 6.47
N PHE A 70 -9.37 -5.96 6.12
CA PHE A 70 -9.79 -5.15 4.98
C PHE A 70 -10.46 -3.85 5.42
N HIS A 71 -9.72 -2.76 5.25
CA HIS A 71 -10.16 -1.40 5.57
C HIS A 71 -10.56 -0.61 4.33
N ARG A 72 -11.66 0.13 4.46
CA ARG A 72 -12.12 1.13 3.49
C ARG A 72 -11.06 2.23 3.32
N ASP A 73 -10.94 2.74 2.11
CA ASP A 73 -9.99 3.77 1.67
C ASP A 73 -8.50 3.36 1.71
N GLU A 74 -8.22 2.09 2.01
CA GLU A 74 -6.89 1.46 1.87
C GLU A 74 -6.94 0.28 0.90
N HIS A 75 -7.89 -0.64 1.09
CA HIS A 75 -8.00 -1.87 0.29
C HIS A 75 -9.16 -1.82 -0.72
N TYR A 76 -10.16 -1.00 -0.47
CA TYR A 76 -11.30 -0.76 -1.36
C TYR A 76 -11.93 0.60 -1.09
N ILE A 77 -12.74 1.04 -2.04
CA ILE A 77 -13.66 2.17 -1.90
C ILE A 77 -15.09 1.68 -2.09
N VAL A 78 -16.05 2.45 -1.56
CA VAL A 78 -17.47 2.23 -1.82
C VAL A 78 -17.97 3.35 -2.73
N ARG A 79 -18.44 3.00 -3.92
CA ARG A 79 -18.97 3.94 -4.93
C ARG A 79 -20.28 3.37 -5.48
N ASP A 80 -21.31 4.22 -5.57
CA ASP A 80 -22.64 3.84 -6.06
C ASP A 80 -23.22 2.57 -5.41
N GLY A 81 -22.97 2.40 -4.11
CA GLY A 81 -23.42 1.23 -3.34
C GLY A 81 -22.67 -0.07 -3.69
N LYS A 82 -21.52 0.00 -4.34
CA LYS A 82 -20.67 -1.14 -4.70
C LYS A 82 -19.28 -1.01 -4.11
N VAL A 83 -18.69 -2.14 -3.76
CA VAL A 83 -17.32 -2.24 -3.28
C VAL A 83 -16.38 -2.42 -4.47
N GLU A 84 -15.44 -1.51 -4.64
CA GLU A 84 -14.43 -1.57 -5.70
C GLU A 84 -13.03 -1.73 -5.09
N ILE A 85 -12.29 -2.76 -5.52
CA ILE A 85 -10.96 -3.07 -5.00
C ILE A 85 -9.98 -1.97 -5.40
N VAL A 86 -9.11 -1.56 -4.49
CA VAL A 86 -8.02 -0.63 -4.77
C VAL A 86 -6.68 -1.38 -4.70
N ASP A 87 -5.86 -1.22 -5.73
CA ASP A 87 -4.45 -1.66 -5.66
C ASP A 87 -3.70 -0.76 -4.68
N GLU A 88 -3.29 -1.31 -3.55
CA GLU A 88 -2.65 -0.58 -2.46
C GLU A 88 -1.35 0.15 -2.85
N TYR A 89 -0.66 -0.31 -3.89
CA TYR A 89 0.60 0.30 -4.31
C TYR A 89 0.41 1.42 -5.32
N THR A 90 -0.63 1.32 -6.14
CA THR A 90 -0.89 2.31 -7.19
C THR A 90 -2.06 3.23 -6.84
N GLY A 91 -2.88 2.85 -5.87
CA GLY A 91 -4.18 3.41 -5.54
C GLY A 91 -5.24 3.19 -6.63
N ARG A 92 -4.94 2.40 -7.68
CA ARG A 92 -5.83 2.24 -8.83
C ARG A 92 -7.04 1.39 -8.49
N VAL A 93 -8.20 1.88 -8.91
CA VAL A 93 -9.46 1.15 -8.78
C VAL A 93 -9.48 0.00 -9.77
N MET A 94 -9.87 -1.17 -9.28
CA MET A 94 -9.97 -2.43 -10.01
C MET A 94 -11.44 -2.90 -10.01
N ALA A 95 -12.32 -2.11 -10.64
CA ALA A 95 -13.78 -2.33 -10.60
C ALA A 95 -14.22 -3.72 -11.09
N ASP A 96 -13.47 -4.32 -12.02
CA ASP A 96 -13.75 -5.66 -12.54
C ASP A 96 -13.19 -6.81 -11.69
N ARG A 97 -12.60 -6.50 -10.53
CA ARG A 97 -12.00 -7.50 -9.62
C ARG A 97 -12.84 -7.72 -8.38
N PHE A 98 -12.81 -8.96 -7.93
CA PHE A 98 -13.56 -9.45 -6.79
C PHE A 98 -12.64 -10.33 -5.94
N TRP A 99 -12.84 -10.29 -4.63
CA TRP A 99 -12.24 -11.30 -3.75
C TRP A 99 -13.02 -12.60 -3.82
N SER A 100 -12.32 -13.73 -3.75
CA SER A 100 -12.93 -15.07 -3.82
C SER A 100 -13.56 -15.50 -2.50
N ASP A 101 -14.20 -16.68 -2.53
CA ASP A 101 -14.60 -17.44 -1.34
C ASP A 101 -15.58 -16.71 -0.40
N GLY A 102 -16.38 -15.81 -0.96
CA GLY A 102 -17.38 -15.03 -0.20
C GLY A 102 -16.83 -13.79 0.49
N LEU A 103 -15.51 -13.54 0.43
CA LEU A 103 -14.88 -12.39 1.08
C LEU A 103 -15.43 -11.07 0.55
N HIS A 104 -15.63 -10.96 -0.77
CA HIS A 104 -16.17 -9.74 -1.37
C HIS A 104 -17.59 -9.45 -0.88
N GLN A 105 -18.45 -10.47 -0.82
CA GLN A 105 -19.81 -10.33 -0.30
C GLN A 105 -19.84 -9.99 1.19
N MET A 106 -18.89 -10.51 1.97
CA MET A 106 -18.77 -10.13 3.38
C MET A 106 -18.34 -8.68 3.55
N ILE A 107 -17.49 -8.15 2.68
CA ILE A 107 -17.12 -6.72 2.67
C ILE A 107 -18.29 -5.86 2.21
N GLU A 108 -19.03 -6.26 1.16
CA GLU A 108 -20.26 -5.58 0.75
C GLU A 108 -21.26 -5.49 1.90
N MET A 109 -21.53 -6.61 2.58
CA MET A 109 -22.43 -6.65 3.73
C MET A 109 -21.91 -5.86 4.94
N LYS A 110 -20.59 -5.86 5.18
CA LYS A 110 -19.93 -5.04 6.21
C LYS A 110 -20.22 -3.56 5.99
N GLU A 111 -20.14 -3.10 4.74
CA GLU A 111 -20.35 -1.70 4.34
C GLU A 111 -21.83 -1.37 4.04
N GLY A 112 -22.76 -2.31 4.24
CA GLY A 112 -24.19 -2.11 3.99
C GLY A 112 -24.59 -2.06 2.51
N CYS A 113 -23.73 -2.53 1.62
CA CYS A 113 -24.01 -2.68 0.19
C CYS A 113 -24.86 -3.94 -0.08
N GLU A 114 -25.63 -3.94 -1.18
CA GLU A 114 -26.33 -5.15 -1.60
C GLU A 114 -25.32 -6.22 -2.05
N PRO A 115 -25.37 -7.44 -1.48
CA PRO A 115 -24.37 -8.47 -1.78
C PRO A 115 -24.53 -8.96 -3.22
N THR A 116 -23.46 -8.89 -3.97
CA THR A 116 -23.43 -9.43 -5.34
C THR A 116 -23.56 -10.96 -5.34
N GLY A 117 -24.00 -11.50 -6.48
CA GLY A 117 -24.10 -12.94 -6.70
C GLY A 117 -22.74 -13.63 -6.51
N MET A 118 -22.76 -14.86 -5.96
CA MET A 118 -21.55 -15.64 -5.77
C MET A 118 -20.90 -15.95 -7.12
N ARG A 119 -19.66 -15.49 -7.31
CA ARG A 119 -18.85 -15.85 -8.47
C ARG A 119 -17.97 -17.05 -8.10
N VAL A 120 -18.05 -18.11 -8.88
CA VAL A 120 -17.18 -19.28 -8.72
C VAL A 120 -15.93 -19.05 -9.56
N THR A 121 -14.75 -19.17 -8.94
CA THR A 121 -13.48 -19.10 -9.65
C THR A 121 -13.32 -20.36 -10.50
N LEU A 122 -13.54 -20.25 -11.81
CA LEU A 122 -13.35 -21.37 -12.74
C LEU A 122 -11.87 -21.68 -12.98
N ALA A 123 -11.03 -20.63 -13.03
CA ALA A 123 -9.59 -20.75 -13.20
C ALA A 123 -8.87 -19.60 -12.50
N ARG A 124 -7.66 -19.85 -12.02
CA ARG A 124 -6.78 -18.85 -11.38
C ARG A 124 -5.35 -19.09 -11.82
N MET A 125 -4.61 -18.00 -12.04
CA MET A 125 -3.18 -18.05 -12.31
C MET A 125 -2.50 -16.82 -11.71
N THR A 126 -1.30 -17.00 -11.18
CA THR A 126 -0.48 -15.88 -10.69
C THR A 126 0.19 -15.14 -11.84
N TYR A 127 0.52 -13.86 -11.64
CA TYR A 127 1.26 -13.08 -12.63
C TYR A 127 2.59 -13.73 -12.99
N GLN A 128 3.26 -14.32 -11.99
CA GLN A 128 4.53 -15.00 -12.17
C GLN A 128 4.41 -16.14 -13.17
N ARG A 129 3.36 -16.98 -13.03
CA ARG A 129 3.10 -18.05 -13.99
C ARG A 129 2.63 -17.53 -15.34
N PHE A 130 1.76 -16.52 -15.35
CA PHE A 130 1.26 -15.90 -16.58
C PHE A 130 2.41 -15.38 -17.46
N PHE A 131 3.30 -14.55 -16.91
CA PHE A 131 4.40 -13.96 -17.69
C PHE A 131 5.46 -14.99 -18.11
N ARG A 132 5.61 -16.10 -17.38
CA ARG A 132 6.51 -17.20 -17.78
C ARG A 132 6.05 -17.95 -19.03
N ARG A 133 4.78 -17.81 -19.44
CA ARG A 133 4.26 -18.42 -20.68
C ARG A 133 4.74 -17.72 -21.94
N TYR A 134 5.22 -16.47 -21.84
CA TYR A 134 5.72 -15.74 -22.99
C TYR A 134 7.07 -16.29 -23.44
N ARG A 135 7.20 -16.61 -24.73
CA ARG A 135 8.48 -17.06 -25.34
C ARG A 135 9.60 -16.04 -25.17
N ARG A 136 9.25 -14.74 -25.18
CA ARG A 136 10.16 -13.63 -24.93
C ARG A 136 9.50 -12.68 -23.96
N LEU A 137 10.19 -12.40 -22.86
CA LEU A 137 9.75 -11.47 -21.84
C LEU A 137 10.82 -10.40 -21.66
N ALA A 138 10.40 -9.14 -21.62
CA ALA A 138 11.24 -7.99 -21.32
C ALA A 138 10.42 -6.97 -20.54
N GLY A 139 11.09 -6.04 -19.85
CA GLY A 139 10.42 -5.00 -19.08
C GLY A 139 11.36 -3.84 -18.80
N MET A 140 10.76 -2.68 -18.50
CA MET A 140 11.49 -1.45 -18.18
C MET A 140 10.92 -0.81 -16.92
N SER A 141 11.80 -0.29 -16.07
CA SER A 141 11.45 0.52 -14.90
C SER A 141 12.71 1.19 -14.35
N GLY A 142 12.54 2.33 -13.68
CA GLY A 142 13.65 3.09 -13.07
C GLY A 142 14.24 2.46 -11.80
N THR A 143 13.60 1.43 -11.23
CA THR A 143 13.94 0.88 -9.91
C THR A 143 13.93 -0.65 -9.91
N LEU A 144 14.60 -1.27 -10.90
CA LEU A 144 14.71 -2.74 -11.02
C LEU A 144 15.95 -3.31 -10.33
N SER A 145 16.95 -2.48 -10.00
CA SER A 145 18.23 -2.96 -9.45
C SER A 145 18.04 -3.72 -8.13
N GLU A 146 17.13 -3.23 -7.28
CA GLU A 146 16.84 -3.78 -5.95
C GLU A 146 16.19 -5.17 -6.04
N VAL A 147 15.43 -5.43 -7.09
CA VAL A 147 14.66 -6.68 -7.29
C VAL A 147 15.30 -7.61 -8.33
N ALA A 148 16.53 -7.31 -8.77
CA ALA A 148 17.22 -8.08 -9.81
C ALA A 148 17.35 -9.57 -9.47
N GLY A 149 17.62 -9.89 -8.20
CA GLY A 149 17.67 -11.28 -7.74
C GLY A 149 16.33 -12.00 -7.82
N GLU A 150 15.23 -11.32 -7.53
CA GLU A 150 13.87 -11.88 -7.65
C GLU A 150 13.50 -12.08 -9.13
N LEU A 151 13.78 -11.09 -9.98
CA LEU A 151 13.54 -11.19 -11.43
C LEU A 151 14.33 -12.33 -12.09
N TRP A 152 15.58 -12.55 -11.66
CA TRP A 152 16.37 -13.68 -12.14
C TRP A 152 15.83 -15.03 -11.64
N LYS A 153 15.41 -15.11 -10.37
CA LYS A 153 14.86 -16.36 -9.80
C LYS A 153 13.53 -16.76 -10.46
N VAL A 154 12.64 -15.80 -10.64
CA VAL A 154 11.26 -16.06 -11.12
C VAL A 154 11.18 -16.10 -12.64
N TYR A 155 11.81 -15.12 -13.32
CA TYR A 155 11.63 -14.92 -14.76
C TYR A 155 12.91 -15.16 -15.58
N ARG A 156 14.04 -15.46 -14.92
CA ARG A 156 15.37 -15.55 -15.58
C ARG A 156 15.76 -14.27 -16.34
N LEU A 157 15.26 -13.13 -15.88
CA LEU A 157 15.56 -11.82 -16.46
C LEU A 157 16.77 -11.18 -15.79
N ARG A 158 17.76 -10.79 -16.59
CA ARG A 158 18.88 -9.96 -16.13
C ARG A 158 18.46 -8.50 -16.15
N VAL A 159 18.85 -7.75 -15.12
CA VAL A 159 18.62 -6.31 -15.05
C VAL A 159 19.85 -5.58 -15.57
N ALA A 160 19.68 -4.78 -16.62
CA ALA A 160 20.68 -3.86 -17.12
C ALA A 160 20.34 -2.43 -16.67
N ARG A 161 21.30 -1.72 -16.08
CA ARG A 161 21.13 -0.30 -15.75
C ARG A 161 21.55 0.54 -16.96
N ILE A 162 20.58 1.22 -17.57
CA ILE A 162 20.85 2.20 -18.62
C ILE A 162 21.32 3.51 -17.97
N PRO A 163 22.44 4.10 -18.42
CA PRO A 163 22.89 5.40 -17.96
C PRO A 163 21.83 6.49 -18.17
N GLN A 164 21.83 7.50 -17.33
CA GLN A 164 20.97 8.66 -17.52
C GLN A 164 21.46 9.50 -18.70
N ASN A 165 20.54 10.09 -19.46
CA ASN A 165 20.86 11.02 -20.55
C ASN A 165 21.67 12.23 -20.04
N ARG A 166 21.32 12.75 -18.85
CA ARG A 166 22.01 13.83 -18.16
C ARG A 166 22.24 13.46 -16.70
N PRO A 167 23.34 13.91 -16.07
CA PRO A 167 23.60 13.67 -14.65
C PRO A 167 22.46 14.23 -13.79
N SER A 168 21.99 13.43 -12.84
CA SER A 168 20.96 13.86 -11.88
C SER A 168 21.50 14.93 -10.92
N GLN A 169 20.80 16.07 -10.83
CA GLN A 169 21.06 17.12 -9.84
C GLN A 169 20.17 16.99 -8.59
N ARG A 170 19.55 15.81 -8.38
CA ARG A 170 18.69 15.55 -7.23
C ARG A 170 19.44 15.70 -5.91
N ARG A 171 18.87 16.46 -4.98
CA ARG A 171 19.36 16.59 -3.59
C ARG A 171 18.42 15.88 -2.62
N GLU A 172 18.99 15.12 -1.69
CA GLU A 172 18.28 14.57 -0.54
C GLU A 172 18.49 15.50 0.65
N LEU A 173 17.41 16.02 1.23
CA LEU A 173 17.52 16.72 2.51
C LEU A 173 17.49 15.71 3.65
N PRO A 174 18.19 15.98 4.78
CA PRO A 174 18.11 15.14 5.96
C PRO A 174 16.66 14.99 6.41
N GLY A 175 16.17 13.75 6.39
CA GLY A 175 14.82 13.42 6.84
C GLY A 175 14.59 13.88 8.28
N ARG A 176 13.34 14.24 8.58
CA ARG A 176 12.92 14.73 9.89
C ARG A 176 12.03 13.67 10.51
N VAL A 177 12.25 13.38 11.79
CA VAL A 177 11.46 12.42 12.56
C VAL A 177 10.89 13.18 13.75
N VAL A 178 9.57 13.24 13.83
CA VAL A 178 8.84 13.93 14.90
C VAL A 178 8.15 12.92 15.81
N ARG A 179 7.64 13.38 16.95
CA ARG A 179 7.05 12.48 17.94
C ARG A 179 5.67 12.00 17.54
N THR A 180 4.84 12.89 17.00
CA THR A 180 3.43 12.61 16.73
C THR A 180 3.02 12.98 15.32
N ASP A 181 1.96 12.35 14.84
CA ASP A 181 1.39 12.65 13.51
C ASP A 181 0.93 14.09 13.40
N ALA A 182 0.37 14.66 14.47
CA ALA A 182 -0.03 16.06 14.49
C ALA A 182 1.16 17.02 14.34
N GLN A 183 2.35 16.65 14.82
CA GLN A 183 3.58 17.43 14.55
C GLN A 183 4.02 17.26 13.09
N LYS A 184 3.92 16.04 12.55
CA LYS A 184 4.33 15.70 11.19
C LYS A 184 3.58 16.56 10.18
N TRP A 185 2.25 16.59 10.28
CA TRP A 185 1.43 17.35 9.34
C TRP A 185 1.62 18.86 9.44
N ARG A 186 1.80 19.41 10.65
CA ARG A 186 2.14 20.83 10.84
C ARG A 186 3.48 21.18 10.20
N GLU A 187 4.48 20.32 10.32
CA GLU A 187 5.79 20.54 9.72
C GLU A 187 5.77 20.41 8.19
N ILE A 188 4.99 19.46 7.64
CA ILE A 188 4.76 19.36 6.19
C ILE A 188 4.06 20.63 5.69
N ALA A 189 3.00 21.07 6.36
CA ALA A 189 2.25 22.27 5.97
C ALA A 189 3.13 23.53 6.03
N SER A 190 3.89 23.74 7.11
CA SER A 190 4.77 24.91 7.23
C SER A 190 5.92 24.89 6.23
N THR A 191 6.49 23.71 5.96
CA THR A 191 7.55 23.55 4.95
C THR A 191 7.00 23.82 3.55
N THR A 192 5.78 23.36 3.27
CA THR A 192 5.09 23.60 2.00
C THR A 192 4.79 25.07 1.81
N ALA A 193 4.26 25.76 2.83
CA ALA A 193 4.00 27.20 2.80
C ALA A 193 5.26 27.99 2.45
N ALA A 194 6.38 27.73 3.14
CA ALA A 194 7.65 28.44 2.94
C ALA A 194 8.29 28.18 1.56
N LEU A 195 7.94 27.07 0.90
CA LEU A 195 8.38 26.76 -0.46
C LEU A 195 7.46 27.40 -1.51
N ALA A 196 6.14 27.29 -1.31
CA ALA A 196 5.14 27.87 -2.18
C ALA A 196 5.23 29.40 -2.24
N GLU A 197 5.50 30.06 -1.10
CA GLU A 197 5.76 31.52 -1.02
C GLU A 197 6.95 31.95 -1.91
N LYS A 198 7.93 31.07 -2.11
CA LYS A 198 9.09 31.30 -2.98
C LYS A 198 8.84 30.90 -4.44
N GLY A 199 7.63 30.44 -4.77
CA GLY A 199 7.28 29.91 -6.09
C GLY A 199 7.80 28.49 -6.37
N VAL A 200 8.28 27.76 -5.37
CA VAL A 200 8.76 26.38 -5.57
C VAL A 200 7.56 25.43 -5.61
N PRO A 201 7.38 24.62 -6.67
CA PRO A 201 6.35 23.59 -6.68
C PRO A 201 6.65 22.47 -5.71
N VAL A 202 5.60 21.97 -5.07
CA VAL A 202 5.67 20.93 -4.04
C VAL A 202 4.76 19.75 -4.41
N LEU A 203 5.35 18.56 -4.43
CA LEU A 203 4.63 17.29 -4.53
C LEU A 203 4.70 16.57 -3.18
N ILE A 204 3.56 16.41 -2.51
CA ILE A 204 3.44 15.68 -1.25
C ILE A 204 2.96 14.26 -1.56
N GLY A 205 3.79 13.25 -1.31
CA GLY A 205 3.39 11.85 -1.47
C GLY A 205 2.99 11.22 -0.14
N THR A 206 1.80 10.62 -0.10
CA THR A 206 1.24 9.92 1.05
C THR A 206 1.08 8.42 0.79
N ARG A 207 0.98 7.58 1.83
CA ARG A 207 0.76 6.13 1.69
C ARG A 207 -0.72 5.74 1.47
N SER A 208 -1.65 6.59 1.87
CA SER A 208 -3.08 6.26 1.86
C SER A 208 -3.95 7.46 1.52
N VAL A 209 -5.19 7.18 1.08
CA VAL A 209 -6.19 8.21 0.77
C VAL A 209 -6.50 9.02 2.03
N ALA A 210 -6.68 8.37 3.17
CA ALA A 210 -6.89 9.04 4.46
C ALA A 210 -5.75 10.02 4.80
N ALA A 211 -4.49 9.64 4.56
CA ALA A 211 -3.35 10.54 4.76
C ALA A 211 -3.35 11.71 3.77
N SER A 212 -3.79 11.50 2.52
CA SER A 212 -3.92 12.58 1.53
C SER A 212 -5.00 13.61 1.91
N LEU A 213 -6.13 13.15 2.44
CA LEU A 213 -7.22 14.01 2.92
C LEU A 213 -6.78 14.80 4.16
N LYS A 214 -6.03 14.17 5.07
CA LYS A 214 -5.45 14.86 6.23
C LYS A 214 -4.42 15.91 5.83
N ALA A 215 -3.58 15.63 4.82
CA ALA A 215 -2.68 16.62 4.25
C ALA A 215 -3.46 17.81 3.67
N SER A 216 -4.53 17.52 2.91
CA SER A 216 -5.41 18.51 2.30
C SER A 216 -6.06 19.43 3.34
N GLU A 217 -6.64 18.86 4.40
CA GLU A 217 -7.24 19.60 5.51
C GLU A 217 -6.22 20.57 6.15
N GLN A 218 -4.99 20.10 6.40
CA GLN A 218 -3.96 20.89 7.07
C GLN A 218 -3.42 22.02 6.19
N LEU A 219 -3.36 21.81 4.86
CA LEU A 219 -2.99 22.86 3.90
C LEU A 219 -4.12 23.89 3.76
N ALA A 220 -5.37 23.45 3.68
CA ALA A 220 -6.54 24.34 3.62
C ALA A 220 -6.66 25.20 4.88
N ALA A 221 -6.39 24.63 6.07
CA ALA A 221 -6.45 25.35 7.34
C ALA A 221 -5.50 26.56 7.43
N ILE A 222 -4.42 26.57 6.62
CA ILE A 222 -3.47 27.68 6.52
C ILE A 222 -3.62 28.48 5.22
N GLY A 223 -4.70 28.25 4.46
CA GLY A 223 -5.03 29.01 3.25
C GLY A 223 -4.17 28.69 2.03
N LEU A 224 -3.60 27.49 1.93
CA LEU A 224 -2.83 27.07 0.76
C LEU A 224 -3.70 26.35 -0.27
N ASP A 225 -3.75 26.92 -1.48
CA ASP A 225 -4.36 26.27 -2.64
C ASP A 225 -3.56 25.03 -3.06
N HIS A 226 -4.23 23.90 -3.20
CA HIS A 226 -3.60 22.63 -3.53
C HIS A 226 -4.56 21.71 -4.29
N VAL A 227 -4.01 20.72 -4.98
CA VAL A 227 -4.79 19.68 -5.66
C VAL A 227 -4.47 18.32 -5.07
N VAL A 228 -5.51 17.51 -4.85
CA VAL A 228 -5.37 16.13 -4.35
C VAL A 228 -5.59 15.16 -5.50
N LEU A 229 -4.62 14.27 -5.70
CA LEU A 229 -4.65 13.19 -6.66
C LEU A 229 -4.89 11.88 -5.94
N ASN A 230 -6.05 11.30 -6.22
CA ASN A 230 -6.43 9.96 -5.83
C ASN A 230 -6.47 9.12 -7.09
N ALA A 231 -5.93 7.91 -7.05
CA ALA A 231 -5.78 7.04 -8.23
C ALA A 231 -7.10 6.42 -8.74
N ALA A 232 -8.22 7.12 -8.56
CA ALA A 232 -9.55 6.74 -9.01
C ALA A 232 -9.99 7.47 -10.31
N GLN A 233 -9.15 8.33 -10.91
CA GLN A 233 -9.53 9.17 -12.07
C GLN A 233 -8.39 9.33 -13.11
N ASP A 234 -8.16 8.32 -13.96
CA ASP A 234 -6.94 8.22 -14.79
C ASP A 234 -6.72 9.35 -15.84
N GLU A 235 -7.76 9.88 -16.51
CA GLU A 235 -7.57 10.89 -17.58
C GLU A 235 -7.35 12.31 -17.05
N ALA A 236 -8.24 12.80 -16.16
CA ALA A 236 -8.11 14.14 -15.58
C ALA A 236 -6.84 14.28 -14.70
N GLU A 237 -6.39 13.17 -14.11
CA GLU A 237 -5.18 13.12 -13.28
C GLU A 237 -3.91 13.42 -14.09
N ALA A 238 -3.84 13.00 -15.36
CA ALA A 238 -2.67 13.27 -16.19
C ALA A 238 -2.46 14.78 -16.41
N ASP A 239 -3.52 15.54 -16.65
CA ASP A 239 -3.45 16.98 -16.85
C ASP A 239 -3.03 17.71 -15.58
N ILE A 240 -3.58 17.30 -14.43
CA ILE A 240 -3.21 17.86 -13.13
C ILE A 240 -1.72 17.59 -12.83
N VAL A 241 -1.23 16.38 -13.09
CA VAL A 241 0.17 16.01 -12.87
C VAL A 241 1.10 16.79 -13.81
N ALA A 242 0.69 17.03 -15.06
CA ALA A 242 1.46 17.85 -15.99
C ALA A 242 1.63 19.29 -15.48
N GLN A 243 0.62 19.84 -14.80
CA GLN A 243 0.64 21.17 -14.19
C GLN A 243 1.34 21.21 -12.83
N ALA A 244 1.65 20.07 -12.21
CA ALA A 244 2.29 20.01 -10.89
C ALA A 244 3.67 20.68 -10.83
N GLY A 245 4.28 20.97 -11.99
CA GLY A 245 5.56 21.65 -12.11
C GLY A 245 5.48 23.18 -12.22
N GLU A 246 4.29 23.76 -12.17
CA GLU A 246 4.09 25.21 -12.24
C GLU A 246 4.54 25.92 -10.95
N SER A 247 4.94 27.19 -11.07
CA SER A 247 5.46 27.98 -9.95
C SER A 247 4.46 28.02 -8.78
N GLY A 248 4.91 27.64 -7.59
CA GLY A 248 4.12 27.65 -6.36
C GLY A 248 3.00 26.58 -6.29
N ARG A 249 2.88 25.71 -7.30
CA ARG A 249 1.83 24.68 -7.33
C ARG A 249 2.05 23.64 -6.24
N ILE A 250 1.00 23.33 -5.48
CA ILE A 250 1.00 22.27 -4.47
C ILE A 250 0.14 21.11 -4.94
N THR A 251 0.72 19.92 -4.99
CA THR A 251 0.03 18.68 -5.39
C THR A 251 0.21 17.64 -4.30
N VAL A 252 -0.89 17.06 -3.81
CA VAL A 252 -0.90 15.92 -2.90
C VAL A 252 -1.21 14.67 -3.70
N ALA A 253 -0.39 13.64 -3.63
CA ALA A 253 -0.53 12.41 -4.38
C ALA A 253 -0.58 11.21 -3.45
N THR A 254 -1.65 10.42 -3.56
CA THR A 254 -1.78 9.16 -2.83
C THR A 254 -0.97 8.06 -3.52
N ASN A 255 -0.05 7.42 -2.79
CA ASN A 255 0.88 6.40 -3.27
C ASN A 255 1.68 6.85 -4.51
N MET A 256 1.30 6.31 -5.66
CA MET A 256 1.87 6.63 -6.96
C MET A 256 0.80 7.15 -7.93
N ALA A 257 -0.18 7.89 -7.42
CA ALA A 257 -1.04 8.74 -8.23
C ALA A 257 -0.19 9.55 -9.24
N GLY A 258 -0.62 9.60 -10.50
CA GLY A 258 0.13 10.21 -11.61
C GLY A 258 1.26 9.33 -12.15
N ARG A 259 1.22 8.01 -11.91
CA ARG A 259 2.24 7.09 -12.45
C ARG A 259 2.13 6.98 -13.97
N GLY A 260 3.22 7.34 -14.64
CA GLY A 260 3.30 7.31 -16.11
C GLY A 260 3.37 8.71 -16.71
N THR A 261 2.82 9.70 -16.00
CA THR A 261 2.85 11.10 -16.43
C THR A 261 4.12 11.80 -15.95
N ASP A 262 4.66 12.66 -16.81
CA ASP A 262 5.85 13.46 -16.52
C ASP A 262 5.47 14.84 -15.97
N ILE A 263 6.17 15.27 -14.91
CA ILE A 263 6.01 16.61 -14.32
C ILE A 263 7.07 17.49 -14.97
N LYS A 264 6.65 18.30 -15.93
CA LYS A 264 7.56 19.21 -16.65
C LYS A 264 7.74 20.49 -15.84
N LEU A 265 8.98 20.94 -15.72
CA LEU A 265 9.32 22.19 -15.05
C LEU A 265 9.64 23.27 -16.09
N GLY A 266 9.11 24.48 -15.89
CA GLY A 266 9.54 25.66 -16.63
C GLY A 266 10.90 26.18 -16.14
N ASP A 267 11.53 27.03 -16.95
CA ASP A 267 12.84 27.61 -16.63
C ASP A 267 12.88 28.40 -15.31
N PRO A 268 11.86 29.22 -14.96
CA PRO A 268 11.85 29.94 -13.67
C PRO A 268 11.86 28.98 -12.48
N VAL A 269 11.13 27.88 -12.57
CA VAL A 269 11.05 26.86 -11.52
C VAL A 269 12.38 26.12 -11.36
N CYS A 270 13.08 25.85 -12.46
CA CYS A 270 14.42 25.26 -12.40
C CYS A 270 15.40 26.18 -11.66
N ALA A 271 15.33 27.50 -11.86
CA ALA A 271 16.17 28.46 -11.14
C ALA A 271 15.90 28.49 -9.62
N LEU A 272 14.67 28.15 -9.20
CA LEU A 272 14.26 28.07 -7.79
C LEU A 272 14.65 26.76 -7.09
N GLY A 273 15.33 25.84 -7.79
CA GLY A 273 15.73 24.53 -7.25
C GLY A 273 14.87 23.36 -7.74
N GLY A 274 13.90 23.62 -8.62
CA GLY A 274 13.05 22.62 -9.26
C GLY A 274 11.95 22.07 -8.34
N LEU A 275 11.40 20.91 -8.72
CA LEU A 275 10.33 20.26 -7.95
C LEU A 275 10.83 19.77 -6.60
N HIS A 276 10.11 20.12 -5.53
CA HIS A 276 10.34 19.60 -4.18
C HIS A 276 9.34 18.49 -3.86
N VAL A 277 9.86 17.29 -3.57
CA VAL A 277 9.04 16.13 -3.19
C VAL A 277 9.11 15.93 -1.68
N ILE A 278 7.96 15.97 -1.01
CA ILE A 278 7.84 15.69 0.42
C ILE A 278 7.17 14.33 0.58
N MET A 279 7.84 13.40 1.25
CA MET A 279 7.29 12.09 1.59
C MET A 279 6.77 12.16 3.02
N SER A 280 5.45 11.97 3.23
CA SER A 280 4.86 11.97 4.57
C SER A 280 5.13 10.67 5.32
N ASP A 281 5.45 9.60 4.61
CA ASP A 281 5.66 8.28 5.17
C ASP A 281 6.70 7.53 4.32
N LEU A 282 7.30 6.49 4.88
CA LEU A 282 8.03 5.50 4.09
C LEU A 282 7.08 4.34 3.74
N HIS A 283 7.12 3.89 2.50
CA HIS A 283 6.35 2.72 2.09
C HIS A 283 7.03 1.43 2.55
N ASP A 284 6.30 0.32 2.52
CA ASP A 284 6.84 -1.00 2.89
C ASP A 284 8.00 -1.43 1.98
N SER A 285 8.13 -0.83 0.79
CA SER A 285 9.27 -1.02 -0.10
C SER A 285 9.99 0.28 -0.43
N ARG A 286 11.32 0.24 -0.31
CA ARG A 286 12.25 1.29 -0.74
C ARG A 286 12.08 1.67 -2.19
N ARG A 287 11.63 0.72 -3.02
CA ARG A 287 11.41 0.91 -4.45
C ARG A 287 10.32 1.96 -4.71
N ILE A 288 9.31 2.06 -3.85
CA ILE A 288 8.21 3.00 -4.01
C ILE A 288 8.66 4.40 -3.59
N ASP A 289 9.35 4.53 -2.46
CA ASP A 289 9.97 5.80 -2.05
C ASP A 289 10.91 6.35 -3.11
N ARG A 290 11.71 5.48 -3.75
CA ARG A 290 12.60 5.87 -4.86
C ARG A 290 11.85 6.31 -6.10
N GLN A 291 10.69 5.71 -6.38
CA GLN A 291 9.83 6.14 -7.50
C GLN A 291 9.24 7.52 -7.24
N LEU A 292 8.85 7.80 -5.99
CA LEU A 292 8.35 9.10 -5.56
C LEU A 292 9.46 10.16 -5.59
N ALA A 293 10.62 9.88 -4.99
CA ALA A 293 11.81 10.75 -5.08
C ALA A 293 12.31 10.93 -6.53
N GLY A 294 12.06 9.96 -7.41
CA GLY A 294 12.36 10.03 -8.83
C GLY A 294 11.42 10.92 -9.66
N ARG A 295 10.37 11.49 -9.03
CA ARG A 295 9.48 12.48 -9.68
C ARG A 295 10.14 13.84 -9.85
N CYS A 296 11.15 14.18 -9.05
CA CYS A 296 11.95 15.38 -9.23
C CYS A 296 13.28 15.10 -9.97
N ALA A 297 13.95 16.18 -10.36
CA ALA A 297 15.27 16.18 -10.99
C ALA A 297 15.35 15.33 -12.28
N ARG A 298 14.33 15.46 -13.14
CA ARG A 298 14.29 14.76 -14.43
C ARG A 298 15.18 15.44 -15.47
N GLN A 299 15.78 14.66 -16.36
CA GLN A 299 16.65 15.18 -17.43
C GLN A 299 17.74 16.17 -16.94
N GLY A 300 18.30 15.92 -15.75
CA GLY A 300 19.34 16.75 -15.16
C GLY A 300 18.86 18.09 -14.61
N GLN A 301 17.54 18.32 -14.51
CA GLN A 301 16.97 19.45 -13.77
C GLN A 301 17.32 19.35 -12.28
N PRO A 302 17.36 20.49 -11.56
CA PRO A 302 17.44 20.46 -10.11
C PRO A 302 16.14 19.89 -9.52
N GLY A 303 16.26 19.37 -8.31
CA GLY A 303 15.11 18.84 -7.59
C GLY A 303 15.52 18.37 -6.22
N VAL A 304 14.58 18.44 -5.29
CA VAL A 304 14.82 18.12 -3.89
C VAL A 304 13.81 17.10 -3.43
N HIS A 305 14.21 16.21 -2.52
CA HIS A 305 13.26 15.41 -1.77
C HIS A 305 13.58 15.40 -0.28
N LEU A 306 12.53 15.34 0.52
CA LEU A 306 12.55 15.34 1.98
C LEU A 306 11.56 14.31 2.49
N ALA A 307 11.97 13.53 3.50
CA ALA A 307 11.04 12.70 4.27
C ALA A 307 10.71 13.40 5.59
N VAL A 308 9.43 13.52 5.93
CA VAL A 308 8.97 13.97 7.25
C VAL A 308 8.16 12.82 7.85
N LEU A 309 8.72 12.17 8.86
CA LEU A 309 8.26 10.89 9.40
C LEU A 309 7.83 11.04 10.86
N SER A 310 6.98 10.14 11.33
CA SER A 310 6.45 10.16 12.70
C SER A 310 6.91 8.94 13.50
N GLY A 311 7.06 9.11 14.81
CA GLY A 311 7.17 7.98 15.73
C GLY A 311 5.89 7.16 15.89
N GLU A 312 4.80 7.62 15.28
CA GLU A 312 3.50 6.95 15.20
C GLU A 312 3.24 6.33 13.81
N ASP A 313 4.22 6.35 12.89
CA ASP A 313 4.06 5.80 11.54
C ASP A 313 3.75 4.29 11.57
N ALA A 314 2.76 3.87 10.78
CA ALA A 314 2.30 2.48 10.69
C ALA A 314 3.39 1.48 10.29
N LEU A 315 4.43 1.93 9.57
CA LEU A 315 5.57 1.09 9.20
C LEU A 315 6.30 0.52 10.44
N LEU A 316 6.24 1.21 11.58
CA LEU A 316 6.85 0.76 12.83
C LEU A 316 6.14 -0.44 13.45
N ASP A 317 4.91 -0.73 13.02
CA ASP A 317 4.14 -1.89 13.48
C ASP A 317 4.57 -3.20 12.79
N MET A 318 5.27 -3.08 11.65
CA MET A 318 5.87 -4.22 10.93
C MET A 318 7.13 -4.77 11.64
N ASP A 319 7.52 -4.20 12.79
CA ASP A 319 8.59 -4.72 13.64
C ASP A 319 7.99 -5.58 14.77
N PRO A 320 8.06 -6.92 14.68
CA PRO A 320 7.40 -7.81 15.62
C PRO A 320 7.97 -7.73 17.04
N ILE A 321 9.18 -7.19 17.21
CA ILE A 321 9.86 -7.08 18.51
C ILE A 321 9.67 -5.67 19.11
N GLY A 322 9.22 -4.70 18.31
CA GLY A 322 9.07 -3.31 18.72
C GLY A 322 10.39 -2.56 18.91
N PHE A 323 11.51 -3.12 18.44
CA PHE A 323 12.84 -2.51 18.59
C PHE A 323 12.95 -1.19 17.83
N SER A 324 12.31 -1.08 16.67
CA SER A 324 12.24 0.14 15.86
C SER A 324 11.53 1.26 16.62
N ARG A 325 10.45 0.96 17.33
CA ARG A 325 9.76 1.95 18.21
C ARG A 325 10.67 2.44 19.33
N LEU A 326 11.45 1.55 19.95
CA LEU A 326 12.43 1.91 20.97
C LEU A 326 13.52 2.83 20.41
N LEU A 327 14.07 2.50 19.25
CA LEU A 327 15.10 3.31 18.60
C LEU A 327 14.57 4.69 18.17
N VAL A 328 13.34 4.78 17.66
CA VAL A 328 12.73 6.08 17.36
C VAL A 328 12.58 6.91 18.62
N ARG A 329 12.10 6.33 19.73
CA ARG A 329 12.02 7.02 21.03
C ARG A 329 13.39 7.51 21.51
N LEU A 330 14.42 6.69 21.40
CA LEU A 330 15.80 7.06 21.74
C LEU A 330 16.31 8.20 20.84
N GLY A 331 16.05 8.13 19.53
CA GLY A 331 16.40 9.17 18.58
C GLY A 331 15.70 10.50 18.88
N LEU A 332 14.42 10.45 19.26
CA LEU A 332 13.66 11.63 19.69
C LEU A 332 14.19 12.21 21.01
N ALA A 333 14.50 11.36 22.00
CA ALA A 333 15.02 11.80 23.30
C ALA A 333 16.43 12.43 23.20
N THR A 334 17.27 11.89 22.33
CA THR A 334 18.63 12.41 22.08
C THR A 334 18.67 13.55 21.07
N GLY A 335 17.55 13.88 20.42
CA GLY A 335 17.49 14.82 19.28
C GLY A 335 18.20 14.30 18.02
N SER A 336 18.66 13.04 18.01
CA SER A 336 19.42 12.46 16.91
C SER A 336 18.50 11.98 15.79
N ARG A 337 18.34 12.83 14.77
CA ARG A 337 17.60 12.51 13.53
C ARG A 337 18.12 11.27 12.81
N ARG A 338 19.42 10.96 12.96
CA ARG A 338 20.05 9.78 12.33
C ARG A 338 19.53 8.48 12.91
N ILE A 339 19.33 8.41 14.23
CA ILE A 339 18.85 7.20 14.91
C ILE A 339 17.41 6.91 14.50
N GLY A 340 16.53 7.92 14.52
CA GLY A 340 15.14 7.75 14.08
C GLY A 340 15.03 7.29 12.62
N ARG A 341 15.85 7.87 11.73
CA ARG A 341 15.89 7.46 10.32
C ARG A 341 16.39 6.02 10.15
N LEU A 342 17.41 5.61 10.90
CA LEU A 342 17.92 4.25 10.85
C LEU A 342 16.86 3.25 11.30
N ALA A 343 16.12 3.56 12.37
CA ALA A 343 15.03 2.72 12.88
C ALA A 343 13.94 2.47 11.82
N LEU A 344 13.45 3.54 11.18
CA LEU A 344 12.44 3.43 10.12
C LEU A 344 12.98 2.66 8.90
N ARG A 345 14.26 2.85 8.53
CA ARG A 345 14.91 2.07 7.47
C ARG A 345 15.06 0.59 7.80
N SER A 346 15.21 0.25 9.08
CA SER A 346 15.23 -1.13 9.57
C SER A 346 13.83 -1.75 9.52
N ALA A 347 12.81 -1.04 10.01
CA ALA A 347 11.40 -1.47 9.89
C ALA A 347 11.01 -1.75 8.43
N GLN A 348 11.37 -0.84 7.52
CA GLN A 348 11.18 -1.03 6.08
C GLN A 348 11.84 -2.31 5.53
N TRP A 349 13.08 -2.58 5.95
CA TRP A 349 13.79 -3.78 5.51
C TRP A 349 13.14 -5.07 6.04
N GLN A 350 12.57 -5.04 7.24
CA GLN A 350 11.81 -6.16 7.80
C GLN A 350 10.53 -6.41 6.98
N ALA A 351 9.76 -5.36 6.68
CA ALA A 351 8.59 -5.44 5.81
C ALA A 351 8.93 -6.02 4.42
N GLU A 352 10.02 -5.56 3.78
CA GLU A 352 10.47 -6.11 2.49
C GLU A 352 10.79 -7.60 2.57
N ARG A 353 11.43 -8.07 3.66
CA ARG A 353 11.77 -9.49 3.86
C ARG A 353 10.52 -10.34 4.05
N LEU A 354 9.58 -9.87 4.84
CA LEU A 354 8.30 -10.52 5.08
C LEU A 354 7.53 -10.72 3.76
N HIS A 355 7.32 -9.63 3.01
CA HIS A 355 6.63 -9.70 1.72
C HIS A 355 7.38 -10.58 0.70
N SER A 356 8.71 -10.55 0.70
CA SER A 356 9.51 -11.47 -0.14
C SER A 356 9.32 -12.93 0.25
N GLY A 357 9.13 -13.23 1.54
CA GLY A 357 8.77 -14.55 2.05
C GLY A 357 7.41 -15.00 1.54
N MET A 358 6.39 -14.15 1.70
CA MET A 358 5.03 -14.43 1.22
C MET A 358 4.99 -14.71 -0.29
N ARG A 359 5.67 -13.90 -1.11
CA ARG A 359 5.75 -14.12 -2.57
C ARG A 359 6.43 -15.45 -2.92
N ARG A 360 7.45 -15.86 -2.18
CA ARG A 360 8.10 -17.17 -2.36
C ARG A 360 7.18 -18.32 -1.97
N ALA A 361 6.46 -18.20 -0.86
CA ALA A 361 5.50 -19.22 -0.43
C ALA A 361 4.37 -19.39 -1.46
N LEU A 362 3.84 -18.29 -1.99
CA LEU A 362 2.83 -18.29 -3.05
C LEU A 362 3.34 -18.98 -4.33
N LEU A 363 4.58 -18.69 -4.75
CA LEU A 363 5.22 -19.37 -5.89
C LEU A 363 5.38 -20.88 -5.66
N ASN A 364 5.86 -21.28 -4.48
CA ASN A 364 6.01 -22.69 -4.14
C ASN A 364 4.66 -23.41 -4.12
N SER A 365 3.62 -22.78 -3.60
CA SER A 365 2.26 -23.33 -3.61
C SER A 365 1.73 -23.51 -5.03
N ASP A 366 1.99 -22.55 -5.92
CA ASP A 366 1.65 -22.64 -7.33
C ASP A 366 2.37 -23.80 -8.03
N GLU A 367 3.65 -24.02 -7.73
CA GLU A 367 4.42 -25.17 -8.26
C GLU A 367 3.87 -26.50 -7.74
N ILE A 368 3.47 -26.58 -6.47
CA ILE A 368 2.82 -27.77 -5.90
C ILE A 368 1.48 -28.04 -6.58
N ILE A 369 0.67 -27.01 -6.81
CA ILE A 369 -0.62 -27.14 -7.52
C ILE A 369 -0.38 -27.64 -8.96
N ASP A 370 0.63 -27.11 -9.65
CA ASP A 370 1.00 -27.56 -11.00
C ASP A 370 1.41 -29.04 -11.00
N HIS A 371 2.26 -29.46 -10.07
CA HIS A 371 2.66 -30.87 -9.93
C HIS A 371 1.51 -31.79 -9.54
N ALA A 372 0.61 -31.35 -8.67
CA ALA A 372 -0.56 -32.13 -8.25
C ALA A 372 -1.59 -32.27 -9.38
N LEU A 373 -1.78 -31.22 -10.19
CA LEU A 373 -2.68 -31.21 -11.34
C LEU A 373 -2.04 -31.83 -12.60
N ALA A 374 -0.72 -32.05 -12.62
CA ALA A 374 -0.03 -32.68 -13.76
C ALA A 374 -0.55 -34.11 -14.06
N PHE A 375 -1.15 -34.79 -13.08
CA PHE A 375 -1.82 -36.08 -13.29
C PHE A 375 -3.11 -35.99 -14.10
N ALA A 376 -3.74 -34.81 -14.20
CA ALA A 376 -4.93 -34.57 -15.02
C ALA A 376 -4.59 -34.17 -16.47
N GLY A 377 -3.32 -34.33 -16.88
CA GLY A 377 -2.78 -33.81 -18.13
C GLY A 377 -2.18 -32.42 -17.92
N LYS A 378 -1.21 -32.04 -18.75
CA LYS A 378 -0.62 -30.70 -18.73
C LYS A 378 -1.76 -29.68 -18.88
N PRO A 379 -1.98 -28.78 -17.91
CA PRO A 379 -2.80 -27.60 -18.16
C PRO A 379 -1.93 -26.63 -18.98
N GLU A 380 -1.79 -26.97 -20.26
CA GLU A 380 -1.10 -26.26 -21.36
C GLU A 380 0.43 -26.19 -21.28
#